data_AF-A0A5E4J0A0-F1
#
_entry.id   AF-A0A5E4J0A0-F1
#
_cell.length_a   1.000
_cell.length_b   1.000
_cell.length_c   1.000
_cell.angle_alpha   90.00
_cell.angle_beta   90.00
_cell.angle_gamma   90.00
#
_symmetry.space_group_name_H-M   'P 1'
#
loop_
_entity.id
_entity.type
_entity.pdbx_description
1 polymer ?
#
loop_
_entity_poly.entity_id
_entity_poly.type
_entity_poly.pdbx_seq_one_letter_code
_entity_poly.pdbx_strand_id
1 'polypeptide(L)'
;MQPITAVVEDAAIKKISEIFTRKPPGLGFNETDALIIRARMEDGREIGATFYFTMKPDGTFEEEALGRSAVKARRHRLASFLRYYKLTDDVDKYKLKDRINDLKGGMVEVVPIRGELAIFVPQVM
;
A
#
# COMPACT_ATOMS: atom_id res chain seq x y z
N MET A 1 -22.59 -9.86 -7.89
CA MET A 1 -22.45 -8.76 -6.91
C MET A 1 -21.58 -7.71 -7.59
N GLN A 2 -22.04 -6.46 -7.70
CA GLN A 2 -21.17 -5.38 -8.19
C GLN A 2 -20.09 -5.11 -7.12
N PRO A 3 -18.82 -4.91 -7.48
CA PRO A 3 -17.79 -4.56 -6.52
C PRO A 3 -18.12 -3.21 -5.88
N ILE A 4 -18.02 -3.14 -4.55
CA ILE A 4 -18.07 -1.86 -3.85
C ILE A 4 -16.79 -1.12 -4.21
N THR A 5 -16.88 0.15 -4.60
CA THR A 5 -15.70 0.93 -5.01
C THR A 5 -15.55 2.19 -4.17
N ALA A 6 -14.31 2.70 -4.13
CA ALA A 6 -13.97 3.98 -3.55
C ALA A 6 -12.99 4.71 -4.48
N VAL A 7 -13.00 6.04 -4.43
CA VAL A 7 -12.06 6.88 -5.17
C VAL A 7 -10.96 7.34 -4.24
N VAL A 8 -9.69 7.16 -4.63
CA VAL A 8 -8.55 7.62 -3.85
C VAL A 8 -8.52 9.14 -3.83
N GLU A 9 -8.67 9.74 -2.64
CA GLU A 9 -8.61 11.18 -2.45
C GLU A 9 -7.18 11.66 -2.15
N ASP A 10 -6.39 10.80 -1.50
CA ASP A 10 -5.03 11.09 -1.09
C ASP A 10 -4.16 9.83 -1.03
N ALA A 11 -2.90 9.98 -1.41
CA ALA A 11 -1.89 8.93 -1.32
C ALA A 11 -0.54 9.57 -0.96
N ALA A 12 0.08 9.09 0.12
CA ALA A 12 1.31 9.67 0.63
C ALA A 12 2.29 8.60 1.10
N ILE A 13 3.57 8.84 0.85
CA ILE A 13 4.66 8.07 1.44
C ILE A 13 5.19 8.85 2.64
N LYS A 14 5.28 8.19 3.79
CA LYS A 14 5.84 8.77 5.02
C LYS A 14 6.89 7.84 5.61
N LYS A 15 7.88 8.42 6.30
CA LYS A 15 8.79 7.64 7.14
C LYS A 15 8.05 7.11 8.37
N ILE A 16 8.40 5.92 8.82
CA ILE A 16 7.81 5.32 10.02
C ILE A 16 8.01 6.21 11.25
N SER A 17 9.13 6.91 11.34
CA SER A 17 9.43 7.88 12.40
C SER A 17 8.52 9.12 12.38
N GLU A 18 7.89 9.44 11.24
CA GLU A 18 6.90 10.53 11.13
C GLU A 18 5.50 10.08 11.54
N ILE A 19 5.24 8.76 11.55
CA ILE A 19 3.93 8.19 11.88
C ILE A 19 3.87 7.79 13.36
N PHE A 20 4.96 7.22 13.88
CA PHE A 20 5.01 6.69 15.23
C PHE A 20 6.22 7.25 16.00
N THR A 21 5.97 7.74 17.22
CA THR A 21 7.03 8.13 18.16
C THR A 21 7.94 6.95 18.51
N ARG A 22 7.37 5.74 18.58
CA ARG A 22 8.10 4.48 18.75
C ARG A 22 7.57 3.45 17.77
N LYS A 23 8.48 2.81 17.04
CA LYS A 23 8.12 1.78 16.05
C LYS A 23 7.29 0.65 16.70
N PRO A 24 6.11 0.32 16.16
CA PRO A 24 5.25 -0.70 16.73
C PRO A 24 5.88 -2.10 16.64
N PRO A 25 5.55 -3.00 17.59
CA PRO A 25 6.01 -4.38 17.54
C PRO A 25 5.49 -5.08 16.28
N GLY A 26 6.34 -5.88 15.65
CA GLY A 26 6.02 -6.63 14.42
C GLY A 26 6.48 -5.99 13.11
N LEU A 27 6.85 -4.70 13.12
CA LEU A 27 7.57 -4.09 12.00
C LEU A 27 9.06 -4.41 12.07
N GLY A 28 9.60 -4.98 11.00
CA GLY A 28 11.02 -5.32 10.86
C GLY A 28 11.88 -4.07 10.81
N PHE A 29 13.12 -4.14 11.30
CA PHE A 29 14.02 -2.97 11.38
C PHE A 29 14.13 -2.19 10.06
N ASN A 30 14.20 -2.92 8.93
CA ASN A 30 14.31 -2.37 7.59
C ASN A 30 13.04 -1.69 7.07
N GLU A 31 11.86 -1.92 7.64
CA GLU A 31 10.62 -1.23 7.24
C GLU A 31 10.65 0.20 7.77
N THR A 32 11.09 1.13 6.94
CA THR A 32 11.34 2.54 7.31
C THR A 32 10.36 3.50 6.65
N ASP A 33 9.57 3.01 5.71
CA ASP A 33 8.60 3.78 4.94
C ASP A 33 7.20 3.15 5.05
N ALA A 34 6.17 3.97 4.89
CA ALA A 34 4.79 3.55 4.73
C ALA A 34 4.11 4.31 3.60
N LEU A 35 3.36 3.59 2.78
CA LEU A 35 2.41 4.15 1.83
C LEU A 35 1.05 4.15 2.51
N ILE A 36 0.47 5.34 2.70
CA ILE A 36 -0.85 5.57 3.24
C ILE A 36 -1.76 6.01 2.09
N ILE A 37 -2.87 5.30 1.92
CA ILE A 37 -3.91 5.60 0.91
C ILE A 37 -5.19 5.91 1.66
N ARG A 38 -5.87 6.98 1.26
CA ARG A 38 -7.21 7.34 1.72
C ARG A 38 -8.13 7.40 0.52
N ALA A 39 -9.23 6.67 0.58
CA ALA A 39 -10.25 6.65 -0.45
C ALA A 39 -11.63 6.92 0.14
N ARG A 40 -12.51 7.53 -0.66
CA ARG A 40 -13.89 7.83 -0.27
C ARG A 40 -14.87 7.02 -1.12
N MET A 41 -15.82 6.39 -0.43
CA MET A 41 -16.92 5.64 -1.01
C MET A 41 -18.04 6.58 -1.47
N GLU A 42 -18.92 6.12 -2.34
CA GLU A 42 -20.07 6.90 -2.82
C GLU A 42 -21.02 7.34 -1.71
N ASP A 43 -21.13 6.55 -0.63
CA ASP A 43 -21.94 6.86 0.55
C ASP A 43 -21.26 7.84 1.53
N GLY A 44 -20.10 8.39 1.16
CA GLY A 44 -19.34 9.36 1.94
C GLY A 44 -18.41 8.75 2.99
N ARG A 45 -18.42 7.43 3.22
CA ARG A 45 -17.49 6.79 4.15
C ARG A 45 -16.06 6.84 3.62
N GLU A 46 -15.11 7.00 4.53
CA GLU A 46 -13.69 6.94 4.22
C GLU A 46 -13.11 5.56 4.56
N ILE A 47 -12.19 5.12 3.70
CA ILE A 47 -11.46 3.88 3.86
C ILE A 47 -9.97 4.10 3.65
N GLY A 48 -9.16 3.48 4.50
CA GLY A 48 -7.71 3.61 4.47
C GLY A 48 -7.02 2.29 4.14
N ALA A 49 -5.88 2.37 3.47
CA ALA A 49 -4.90 1.30 3.45
C ALA A 49 -3.52 1.83 3.82
N THR A 50 -2.75 1.01 4.53
CA THR A 50 -1.35 1.30 4.81
C THR A 50 -0.48 0.10 4.44
N PHE A 51 0.59 0.38 3.71
CA PHE A 51 1.58 -0.61 3.29
C PHE A 51 2.94 -0.21 3.86
N TYR A 52 3.57 -1.11 4.59
CA TYR A 52 4.89 -0.89 5.18
C TYR A 52 5.96 -1.53 4.31
N PHE A 53 7.02 -0.78 4.03
CA PHE A 53 8.09 -1.22 3.13
C PHE A 53 9.41 -0.48 3.41
N THR A 54 10.40 -0.74 2.56
CA THR A 54 11.68 -0.04 2.54
C THR A 54 11.86 0.57 1.18
N MET A 55 12.00 1.89 1.10
CA MET A 55 12.33 2.57 -0.14
C MET A 55 13.84 2.56 -0.38
N LYS A 56 14.26 2.27 -1.61
CA LYS A 56 15.65 2.42 -2.03
C LYS A 56 16.01 3.90 -2.17
N PRO A 57 17.31 4.26 -2.11
CA PRO A 57 17.75 5.65 -2.28
C PRO A 57 17.31 6.29 -3.60
N ASP A 58 17.13 5.50 -4.66
CA ASP A 58 16.70 5.94 -5.99
C ASP A 58 15.18 6.13 -6.13
N GLY A 59 14.40 5.91 -5.07
CA GLY A 59 12.95 6.07 -5.04
C GLY A 59 12.14 4.86 -5.51
N THR A 60 12.79 3.75 -5.86
CA THR A 60 12.15 2.46 -6.11
C THR A 60 11.94 1.68 -4.80
N PHE A 61 11.22 0.57 -4.83
CA PHE A 61 11.23 -0.40 -3.74
C PHE A 61 11.56 -1.79 -4.26
N GLU A 62 11.91 -2.68 -3.34
CA GLU A 62 12.29 -4.06 -3.65
C GLU A 62 11.22 -5.03 -3.16
N GLU A 63 10.67 -5.82 -4.08
CA GLU A 63 9.73 -6.90 -3.72
C GLU A 63 10.47 -8.03 -2.98
N GLU A 64 11.60 -8.48 -3.52
CA GLU A 64 12.42 -9.58 -2.98
C GLU A 64 13.35 -9.10 -1.87
N ALA A 65 12.84 -8.97 -0.66
CA ALA A 65 13.65 -8.64 0.51
C ALA A 65 14.41 -9.84 1.06
N LEU A 66 15.66 -9.62 1.49
CA LEU A 66 16.29 -10.45 2.50
C LEU A 66 15.60 -10.21 3.86
N GLY A 67 14.84 -11.17 4.38
CA GLY A 67 14.12 -11.02 5.66
C GLY A 67 13.19 -12.17 6.04
N ARG A 68 12.61 -12.11 7.25
CA ARG A 68 11.61 -13.07 7.75
C ARG A 68 10.35 -13.07 6.87
N SER A 69 9.63 -14.19 6.81
CA SER A 69 8.44 -14.39 5.95
C SER A 69 7.42 -13.25 6.01
N ALA A 70 7.17 -12.67 7.19
CA ALA A 70 6.21 -11.58 7.37
C ALA A 70 6.59 -10.28 6.64
N VAL A 71 7.88 -9.94 6.55
CA VAL A 71 8.35 -8.76 5.81
C VAL A 71 8.19 -8.98 4.32
N LYS A 72 8.56 -10.18 3.84
CA LYS A 72 8.36 -10.60 2.44
C LYS A 72 6.88 -10.53 2.05
N ALA A 73 5.99 -11.07 2.89
CA ALA A 73 4.54 -11.03 2.65
C ALA A 73 3.98 -9.59 2.53
N ARG A 74 4.44 -8.64 3.36
CA ARG A 74 3.99 -7.24 3.28
C ARG A 74 4.46 -6.53 2.01
N ARG A 75 5.70 -6.79 1.57
CA ARG A 75 6.23 -6.24 0.31
C ARG A 75 5.52 -6.82 -0.91
N HIS A 76 5.28 -8.14 -0.95
CA HIS A 76 4.44 -8.73 -1.99
C HIS A 76 3.02 -8.16 -1.98
N ARG A 77 2.43 -7.92 -0.80
CA ARG A 77 1.12 -7.28 -0.71
C ARG A 77 1.10 -5.89 -1.37
N LEU A 78 2.15 -5.09 -1.19
CA LEU A 78 2.28 -3.81 -1.90
C LEU A 78 2.47 -4.01 -3.41
N ALA A 79 3.36 -4.93 -3.82
CA ALA A 79 3.59 -5.24 -5.23
C ALA A 79 2.29 -5.69 -5.94
N SER A 80 1.52 -6.58 -5.31
CA SER A 80 0.20 -7.01 -5.79
C SER A 80 -0.75 -5.85 -5.96
N PHE A 81 -0.80 -4.94 -4.98
CA PHE A 81 -1.66 -3.76 -5.06
C PHE A 81 -1.30 -2.92 -6.29
N LEU A 82 -0.01 -2.61 -6.48
CA LEU A 82 0.44 -1.77 -7.59
C LEU A 82 0.16 -2.42 -8.95
N ARG A 83 0.36 -3.74 -9.08
CA ARG A 83 0.05 -4.50 -10.31
C ARG A 83 -1.44 -4.55 -10.58
N TYR A 84 -2.24 -4.87 -9.56
CA TYR A 84 -3.68 -5.06 -9.71
C TYR A 84 -4.39 -3.79 -10.16
N TYR A 85 -4.02 -2.65 -9.57
CA TYR A 85 -4.55 -1.34 -9.96
C TYR A 85 -3.79 -0.71 -11.15
N LYS A 86 -3.02 -1.51 -11.89
CA LYS A 86 -2.37 -1.15 -13.16
C LYS A 86 -1.44 0.05 -13.10
N LEU A 87 -0.77 0.26 -11.97
CA LEU A 87 0.25 1.31 -11.84
C LEU A 87 1.58 0.91 -12.49
N THR A 88 1.94 -0.37 -12.37
CA THR A 88 3.16 -0.92 -12.97
C THR A 88 3.09 -2.44 -13.01
N ASP A 89 3.66 -3.04 -14.05
CA ASP A 89 3.94 -4.49 -14.10
C ASP A 89 5.33 -4.81 -13.53
N ASP A 90 6.28 -3.87 -13.68
CA ASP A 90 7.65 -3.96 -13.15
C ASP A 90 7.77 -3.09 -11.90
N VAL A 91 7.60 -3.73 -10.75
CA VAL A 91 7.55 -3.10 -9.44
C VAL A 91 8.93 -2.61 -9.00
N ASP A 92 9.99 -3.35 -9.33
CA ASP A 92 11.36 -3.03 -8.93
C ASP A 92 11.91 -1.79 -9.64
N LYS A 93 11.38 -1.46 -10.83
CA LYS A 93 11.73 -0.23 -11.56
C LYS A 93 10.77 0.92 -11.32
N TYR A 94 9.67 0.69 -10.60
CA TYR A 94 8.66 1.70 -10.38
C TYR A 94 9.11 2.69 -9.30
N LYS A 95 9.31 3.95 -9.71
CA LYS A 95 9.63 5.04 -8.80
C LYS A 95 8.38 5.48 -8.04
N LEU A 96 8.02 4.70 -7.03
CA LEU A 96 6.81 4.88 -6.23
C LEU A 96 6.72 6.30 -5.65
N LYS A 97 7.86 6.88 -5.23
CA LYS A 97 7.91 8.25 -4.70
C LYS A 97 7.49 9.31 -5.72
N ASP A 98 7.94 9.17 -6.96
CA ASP A 98 7.72 10.17 -8.01
C ASP A 98 6.30 10.05 -8.59
N ARG A 99 5.72 8.86 -8.53
CA ARG A 99 4.43 8.52 -9.16
C ARG A 99 3.29 8.33 -8.17
N ILE A 100 3.51 8.65 -6.89
CA ILE A 100 2.47 8.44 -5.88
C ILE A 100 1.19 9.24 -6.15
N ASN A 101 1.34 10.41 -6.78
CA ASN A 101 0.21 11.23 -7.16
C ASN A 101 -0.68 10.59 -8.24
N ASP A 102 -0.16 9.62 -9.01
CA ASP A 102 -0.91 8.89 -10.03
C ASP A 102 -2.02 8.02 -9.40
N LEU A 103 -1.92 7.72 -8.09
CA LEU A 103 -2.98 7.03 -7.35
C LEU A 103 -4.20 7.91 -7.11
N LYS A 104 -4.02 9.23 -7.02
CA LYS A 104 -5.11 10.15 -6.66
C LYS A 104 -6.12 10.22 -7.82
N GLY A 105 -7.40 10.09 -7.49
CA GLY A 105 -8.49 9.96 -8.46
C GLY A 105 -8.65 8.55 -9.03
N GLY A 106 -7.77 7.61 -8.70
CA GLY A 106 -7.90 6.21 -9.08
C GLY A 106 -9.04 5.52 -8.32
N MET A 107 -9.72 4.59 -8.98
CA MET A 107 -10.73 3.73 -8.34
C MET A 107 -10.06 2.53 -7.68
N VAL A 108 -10.48 2.24 -6.46
CA VAL A 108 -10.10 1.03 -5.72
C VAL A 108 -11.32 0.20 -5.37
N GLU A 109 -11.15 -1.12 -5.33
CA GLU A 109 -12.20 -2.04 -4.88
C GLU A 109 -12.18 -2.15 -3.35
N VAL A 110 -13.36 -2.29 -2.78
CA VAL A 110 -13.59 -2.41 -1.33
C VAL A 110 -14.29 -3.73 -1.05
N VAL A 111 -13.75 -4.48 -0.10
CA VAL A 111 -14.28 -5.78 0.31
C VAL A 111 -14.49 -5.83 1.82
N PRO A 112 -15.52 -6.54 2.31
CA PRO A 112 -15.66 -6.81 3.73
C PRO A 112 -14.63 -7.86 4.16
N ILE A 113 -13.78 -7.52 5.13
CA ILE A 113 -12.81 -8.42 5.77
C ILE A 113 -13.10 -8.41 7.26
N ARG A 114 -13.51 -9.56 7.81
CA ARG A 114 -13.75 -9.74 9.26
C ARG A 114 -14.71 -8.71 9.88
N GLY A 115 -15.70 -8.25 9.11
CA GLY A 115 -16.70 -7.28 9.56
C GLY A 115 -16.32 -5.81 9.33
N GLU A 116 -15.11 -5.54 8.84
CA GLU A 116 -14.65 -4.20 8.47
C GLU A 116 -14.53 -4.06 6.95
N LEU A 117 -14.68 -2.86 6.42
CA LEU A 117 -14.38 -2.59 5.01
C LEU A 117 -12.88 -2.38 4.84
N ALA A 118 -12.28 -3.06 3.85
CA ALA A 118 -10.88 -2.88 3.49
C ALA A 118 -10.72 -2.68 1.98
N ILE A 119 -9.70 -1.91 1.58
CA ILE A 119 -9.28 -1.86 0.17
C ILE A 119 -8.78 -3.24 -0.23
N PHE A 120 -9.31 -3.76 -1.34
CA PHE A 120 -8.95 -5.07 -1.86
C PHE A 120 -7.50 -5.08 -2.33
N VAL A 121 -6.77 -6.11 -1.90
CA VAL A 121 -5.41 -6.39 -2.34
C VAL A 121 -5.31 -7.88 -2.62
N PRO A 122 -5.04 -8.29 -3.87
CA PRO A 122 -4.85 -9.70 -4.18
C PRO A 122 -3.70 -10.28 -3.34
N GLN A 123 -3.97 -11.39 -2.66
CA GLN A 123 -2.90 -12.17 -2.07
C GLN A 123 -2.26 -12.97 -3.21
N VAL A 124 -0.95 -12.79 -3.45
CA VAL A 124 -0.21 -13.76 -4.28
C VAL A 124 -0.16 -15.04 -3.48
N MET A 125 -0.68 -16.14 -4.03
CA MET A 125 -0.47 -17.48 -3.49
C MET A 125 0.97 -17.93 -3.74
#